data_AF-A0A1B8CUF5-F1
#
_entry.id   AF-A0A1B8CUF5-F1
#
_cell.length_a   1.000
_cell.length_b   1.000
_cell.length_c   1.000
_cell.angle_alpha   90.00
_cell.angle_beta   90.00
_cell.angle_gamma   90.00
#
_symmetry.space_group_name_H-M   'P 1'
#
loop_
_entity.id
_entity.type
_entity.pdbx_description
1 polymer ?
#
loop_
_entity_poly.entity_id
_entity_poly.type
_entity_poly.pdbx_seq_one_letter_code
_entity_poly.pdbx_strand_id
1 'polypeptide(L)'
;MSRSSTSQQRNLTLTEELEKLEQTITLTLQEIDHNFSRAHRIVTTSILPIVEQYGKHSEAVWDGSKFWKQFFEASANVSLSGYEELQQEEEEDTAVSYSHGNSTYGASLQEDDSLPVDTTHHGYGHDD
;
A
#
# COMPACT_ATOMS: atom_id res chain seq x y z
N MET A 1 51.82 11.64 4.49
CA MET A 1 51.51 13.01 4.03
C MET A 1 50.04 13.05 3.62
N SER A 2 49.21 13.66 4.46
CA SER A 2 47.75 13.73 4.35
C SER A 2 47.35 14.90 3.46
N ARG A 3 46.71 14.63 2.32
CA ARG A 3 46.05 15.66 1.52
C ARG A 3 44.62 15.80 2.02
N SER A 4 44.39 16.76 2.89
CA SER A 4 43.06 17.27 3.19
C SER A 4 42.58 18.04 1.96
N SER A 5 41.84 17.38 1.09
CA SER A 5 41.09 18.02 0.02
C SER A 5 39.86 18.68 0.64
N THR A 6 39.99 19.93 1.06
CA THR A 6 38.86 20.80 1.35
C THR A 6 38.12 21.02 0.03
N SER A 7 37.06 20.26 -0.19
CA SER A 7 36.09 20.51 -1.24
C SER A 7 35.41 21.84 -0.92
N GLN A 8 35.92 22.93 -1.50
CA GLN A 8 35.20 24.18 -1.54
C GLN A 8 33.86 23.90 -2.23
N GLN A 9 32.76 23.95 -1.48
CA GLN A 9 31.42 23.98 -2.04
C GLN A 9 31.34 25.23 -2.91
N ARG A 10 31.58 25.06 -4.21
CA ARG A 10 31.23 26.07 -5.19
C ARG A 10 29.70 26.12 -5.21
N ASN A 11 29.14 27.31 -5.03
CA ASN A 11 27.71 27.50 -5.24
C ASN A 11 27.40 27.06 -6.67
N LEU A 12 26.49 26.10 -6.79
CA LEU A 12 26.05 25.57 -8.06
C LEU A 12 25.35 26.69 -8.82
N THR A 13 25.53 26.72 -10.13
CA THR A 13 24.68 27.54 -10.98
C THR A 13 23.25 27.02 -10.93
N LEU A 14 22.25 27.86 -11.19
CA LEU A 14 20.84 27.46 -11.14
C LEU A 14 20.54 26.24 -12.04
N THR A 15 21.23 26.14 -13.17
CA THR A 15 21.12 24.99 -14.09
C THR A 15 21.69 23.71 -13.49
N GLU A 16 22.84 23.77 -12.80
CA GLU A 16 23.42 22.61 -12.09
C GLU A 16 22.57 22.19 -10.88
N GLU A 17 21.95 23.14 -10.17
CA GLU A 17 21.00 22.83 -9.10
C GLU A 17 19.77 22.10 -9.62
N LEU A 18 19.25 22.53 -10.78
CA LEU A 18 18.12 21.88 -11.43
C LEU A 18 18.47 20.45 -11.86
N GLU A 19 19.60 20.24 -12.52
CA GLU A 19 20.06 18.90 -12.92
C GLU A 19 20.24 17.99 -11.70
N LYS A 20 20.86 18.50 -10.64
CA LYS A 20 21.02 17.75 -9.38
C LYS A 20 19.67 17.39 -8.76
N LEU A 21 18.69 18.31 -8.82
CA LEU A 21 17.35 18.07 -8.32
C LEU A 21 16.67 16.95 -9.12
N GLU A 22 16.74 16.97 -10.44
CA GLU A 22 16.18 15.92 -11.30
C GLU A 22 16.80 14.55 -11.07
N GLN A 23 18.14 14.49 -10.92
CA GLN A 23 18.84 13.26 -10.56
C GLN A 23 18.39 12.75 -9.18
N THR A 24 18.22 13.66 -8.21
CA THR A 24 17.74 13.32 -6.88
C THR A 24 16.31 12.79 -6.92
N ILE A 25 15.42 13.40 -7.70
CA ILE A 25 14.05 12.92 -7.91
C ILE A 25 14.06 11.51 -8.49
N THR A 26 14.88 11.28 -9.51
CA THR A 26 14.99 9.97 -10.17
C THR A 26 15.47 8.89 -9.19
N LEU A 27 16.54 9.16 -8.45
CA LEU A 27 17.05 8.23 -7.44
C LEU A 27 16.03 7.98 -6.32
N THR A 28 15.34 9.03 -5.87
CA THR A 28 14.30 8.90 -4.85
C THR A 28 13.14 8.03 -5.33
N LEU A 29 12.71 8.17 -6.59
CA LEU A 29 11.67 7.30 -7.18
C LEU A 29 12.12 5.84 -7.26
N GLN A 30 13.38 5.58 -7.59
CA GLN A 30 13.94 4.22 -7.59
C GLN A 30 13.99 3.63 -6.17
N GLU A 31 14.37 4.42 -5.17
CA GLU A 31 14.35 4.00 -3.77
C GLU A 31 12.93 3.69 -3.28
N ILE A 32 11.94 4.51 -3.69
CA ILE A 32 10.52 4.25 -3.42
C ILE A 32 10.12 2.89 -4.00
N ASP A 33 10.40 2.63 -5.29
CA ASP A 33 10.05 1.36 -5.93
C ASP A 33 10.72 0.16 -5.27
N HIS A 34 12.00 0.28 -4.92
CA HIS A 34 12.73 -0.74 -4.19
C HIS A 34 12.12 -1.03 -2.81
N ASN A 35 11.72 0.01 -2.08
CA ASN A 35 11.07 -0.14 -0.78
C ASN A 35 9.71 -0.83 -0.90
N PHE A 36 8.91 -0.47 -1.92
CA PHE A 36 7.63 -1.14 -2.21
C PHE A 36 7.84 -2.62 -2.55
N SER A 37 8.79 -2.92 -3.43
CA SER A 37 9.16 -4.29 -3.80
C SER A 37 9.63 -5.12 -2.60
N ARG A 38 10.42 -4.52 -1.71
CA ARG A 38 10.86 -5.15 -0.47
C ARG A 38 9.69 -5.44 0.46
N ALA A 39 8.81 -4.47 0.69
CA ALA A 39 7.64 -4.64 1.54
C ALA A 39 6.73 -5.76 1.01
N HIS A 40 6.43 -5.74 -0.30
CA HIS A 40 5.65 -6.76 -0.96
C HIS A 40 6.28 -8.16 -0.78
N ARG A 41 7.61 -8.26 -0.97
CA ARG A 41 8.33 -9.51 -0.73
C ARG A 41 8.20 -9.98 0.72
N ILE A 42 8.36 -9.09 1.71
CA ILE A 42 8.23 -9.44 3.14
C ILE A 42 6.83 -9.99 3.44
N VAL A 43 5.79 -9.30 2.96
CA VAL A 43 4.40 -9.72 3.18
C VAL A 43 4.14 -11.10 2.58
N THR A 44 4.43 -11.26 1.29
CA THR A 44 4.11 -12.49 0.56
C THR A 44 4.95 -13.68 1.01
N THR A 45 6.24 -13.48 1.29
CA THR A 45 7.15 -14.60 1.59
C THR A 45 7.25 -14.94 3.06
N SER A 46 6.89 -14.02 3.97
CA SER A 46 7.06 -14.23 5.41
C SER A 46 5.76 -14.08 6.17
N ILE A 47 5.03 -12.96 6.01
CA ILE A 47 3.86 -12.70 6.86
C ILE A 47 2.72 -13.67 6.56
N LEU A 48 2.36 -13.85 5.28
CA LEU A 48 1.27 -14.76 4.91
C LEU A 48 1.51 -16.21 5.40
N PRO A 49 2.67 -16.85 5.14
CA PRO A 49 2.93 -18.20 5.65
C PRO A 49 2.85 -18.33 7.18
N ILE A 50 3.31 -17.31 7.92
CA ILE A 50 3.27 -17.32 9.39
C ILE A 50 1.82 -17.28 9.89
N VAL A 51 0.99 -16.41 9.31
CA VAL A 51 -0.43 -16.30 9.70
C VAL A 51 -1.18 -17.58 9.34
N GLU A 52 -0.93 -18.16 8.17
CA GLU A 52 -1.51 -19.47 7.78
C GLU A 52 -1.10 -20.58 8.76
N GLN A 53 0.18 -20.63 9.15
CA GLN A 53 0.66 -21.60 10.12
C GLN A 53 0.03 -21.37 11.50
N TYR A 54 -0.11 -20.12 11.93
CA TYR A 54 -0.80 -19.77 13.17
C TYR A 54 -2.26 -20.20 13.14
N GLY A 55 -2.96 -20.02 12.02
CA GLY A 55 -4.33 -20.51 11.83
C GLY A 55 -4.43 -22.03 12.01
N LYS A 56 -3.55 -22.80 11.36
CA LYS A 56 -3.49 -24.26 11.53
C LYS A 56 -3.23 -24.70 12.97
N HIS A 57 -2.34 -24.00 13.68
CA HIS A 57 -2.08 -24.29 15.08
C HIS A 57 -3.28 -23.97 15.97
N SER A 58 -3.99 -22.87 15.67
CA SER A 58 -5.19 -22.47 16.38
C SER A 58 -6.34 -23.46 16.16
N GLU A 59 -6.51 -23.95 14.93
CA GLU A 59 -7.47 -25.02 14.59
C GLU A 59 -7.18 -26.31 15.39
N ALA A 60 -5.92 -26.72 15.47
CA ALA A 60 -5.53 -27.89 16.27
C ALA A 60 -5.83 -27.71 17.78
N VAL A 61 -5.62 -26.50 18.32
CA VAL A 61 -5.98 -26.15 19.70
C VAL A 61 -7.50 -26.17 19.89
N TRP A 62 -8.25 -25.64 18.93
CA TRP A 62 -9.71 -25.67 18.93
C TRP A 62 -10.24 -27.11 18.96
N ASP A 63 -9.74 -27.97 18.06
CA ASP A 63 -10.09 -29.38 18.01
C ASP A 63 -9.75 -30.12 19.30
N GLY A 64 -8.56 -29.88 19.86
CA GLY A 64 -8.18 -30.45 21.16
C GLY A 64 -9.06 -29.98 22.33
N SER A 65 -9.62 -28.76 22.22
CA SER A 65 -10.50 -28.18 23.24
C SER A 65 -11.93 -28.72 23.17
N LYS A 66 -12.38 -29.24 22.02
CA LYS A 66 -13.73 -29.83 21.84
C LYS A 66 -14.02 -30.96 22.83
N PHE A 67 -13.02 -31.79 23.15
CA PHE A 67 -13.16 -32.84 24.16
C PHE A 67 -13.59 -32.25 25.52
N TRP A 68 -12.90 -31.21 25.96
CA TRP A 68 -13.19 -30.57 27.25
C TRP A 68 -14.53 -29.85 27.24
N LYS A 69 -14.88 -29.20 26.12
CA LYS A 69 -16.20 -28.62 25.94
C LYS A 69 -17.29 -29.68 26.15
N GLN A 70 -17.24 -30.80 25.43
CA GLN A 70 -18.21 -31.89 25.55
C GLN A 70 -18.25 -32.48 26.96
N PHE A 71 -17.09 -32.67 27.58
CA PHE A 71 -16.98 -33.18 28.95
C PHE A 71 -17.70 -32.28 29.96
N PHE A 72 -17.52 -30.95 29.86
CA PHE A 72 -18.17 -29.99 30.75
C PHE A 72 -19.65 -29.80 30.43
N GLU A 73 -20.06 -29.81 29.16
CA GLU A 73 -21.47 -29.77 28.74
C GLU A 73 -22.25 -30.96 29.32
N ALA A 74 -21.69 -32.18 29.21
CA ALA A 74 -22.29 -33.38 29.78
C ALA A 74 -22.37 -33.32 31.31
N SER A 75 -21.32 -32.82 31.97
CA SER A 75 -21.27 -32.70 33.44
C SER A 75 -22.27 -31.68 33.98
N ALA A 76 -22.54 -30.62 33.23
CA ALA A 76 -23.49 -29.57 33.58
C ALA A 76 -24.92 -29.83 33.05
N ASN A 77 -25.11 -30.88 32.23
CA ASN A 77 -26.37 -31.21 31.55
C ASN A 77 -26.96 -30.01 30.76
N VAL A 78 -26.09 -29.27 30.05
CA VAL A 78 -26.43 -28.10 29.23
C VAL A 78 -25.69 -28.18 27.90
N SER A 79 -26.36 -27.85 26.79
CA SER A 79 -25.75 -27.78 25.46
C SER A 79 -25.48 -26.33 25.10
N LEU A 80 -24.24 -25.97 24.75
CA LEU A 80 -23.88 -24.62 24.31
C LEU A 80 -24.04 -24.44 22.79
N SER A 81 -24.64 -25.41 22.10
CA SER A 81 -24.82 -25.44 20.64
C SER A 81 -25.48 -24.19 20.05
N GLY A 82 -26.34 -23.49 20.81
CA GLY A 82 -26.95 -22.22 20.35
C GLY A 82 -26.01 -21.01 20.36
N TYR A 83 -24.86 -21.09 21.03
CA TYR A 83 -23.86 -20.00 21.06
C TYR A 83 -22.84 -20.13 19.91
N GLU A 84 -22.65 -21.36 19.43
CA GLU A 84 -21.71 -21.70 18.34
C GLU A 84 -22.26 -21.28 16.97
N GLU A 85 -23.59 -21.30 16.79
CA GLU A 85 -24.29 -20.86 15.57
C GLU A 85 -24.19 -19.33 15.38
N LEU A 86 -24.27 -18.54 16.47
CA LEU A 86 -24.09 -17.08 16.44
C LEU A 86 -22.65 -16.65 16.11
N GLN A 87 -21.65 -17.42 16.56
CA GLN A 87 -20.24 -17.12 16.28
C GLN A 87 -19.85 -17.45 14.84
N GLN A 88 -20.42 -18.51 14.25
CA GLN A 88 -20.18 -18.84 12.85
C GLN A 88 -20.82 -17.83 11.89
N GLU A 89 -22.00 -17.29 12.22
CA GLU A 89 -22.64 -16.22 11.43
C GLU A 89 -21.84 -14.89 11.47
N GLU A 90 -21.19 -14.56 12.60
CA GLU A 90 -20.33 -13.37 12.71
C GLU A 90 -18.99 -13.50 11.95
N GLU A 91 -18.43 -14.71 11.88
CA GLU A 91 -17.19 -14.99 11.13
C GLU A 91 -17.42 -15.03 9.59
N GLU A 92 -18.59 -15.46 9.13
CA GLU A 92 -18.91 -15.51 7.70
C GLU A 92 -19.15 -14.11 7.09
N ASP A 93 -19.71 -13.17 7.86
CA ASP A 93 -19.97 -11.78 7.43
C ASP A 93 -18.67 -10.93 7.34
N THR A 94 -17.59 -11.36 7.98
CA THR A 94 -16.27 -10.70 7.88
C THR A 94 -15.38 -11.24 6.76
N ALA A 95 -15.76 -12.34 6.10
CA ALA A 95 -14.95 -13.00 5.07
C ALA A 95 -15.23 -12.54 3.62
N VAL A 96 -16.24 -11.70 3.35
CA VAL A 96 -16.64 -11.32 1.97
C VAL A 96 -16.74 -9.81 1.75
N SER A 97 -15.60 -9.15 1.54
CA SER A 97 -15.48 -8.04 0.56
C SER A 97 -14.02 -7.63 0.34
N TYR A 98 -13.27 -8.45 -0.39
CA TYR A 98 -12.14 -7.94 -1.19
C TYR A 98 -12.46 -8.21 -2.65
N SER A 99 -13.47 -7.52 -3.18
CA SER A 99 -13.57 -7.37 -4.62
C SER A 99 -12.39 -6.52 -5.08
N HIS A 100 -11.52 -7.17 -5.84
CA HIS A 100 -10.35 -6.63 -6.48
C HIS A 100 -10.73 -5.40 -7.31
N GLY A 101 -10.49 -4.21 -6.76
CA GLY A 101 -10.55 -2.95 -7.51
C GLY A 101 -9.47 -2.99 -8.59
N ASN A 102 -9.87 -3.27 -9.83
CA ASN A 102 -9.02 -3.14 -10.99
C ASN A 102 -8.62 -1.66 -11.16
N SER A 103 -7.55 -1.23 -10.49
CA SER A 103 -6.94 0.09 -10.68
C SER A 103 -6.16 0.06 -12.00
N THR A 104 -6.90 0.21 -13.10
CA THR A 104 -6.32 0.50 -14.41
C THR A 104 -6.00 1.99 -14.44
N TYR A 105 -4.73 2.33 -14.24
CA TYR A 105 -4.21 3.64 -14.63
C TYR A 105 -4.34 3.77 -16.16
N GLY A 106 -5.42 4.41 -16.61
CA GLY A 106 -5.68 4.78 -17.99
C GLY A 106 -5.53 6.28 -18.16
N ALA A 107 -4.44 6.70 -18.79
CA ALA A 107 -4.18 8.07 -19.19
C ALA A 107 -5.31 8.62 -20.07
N SER A 108 -5.78 9.83 -19.75
CA SER A 108 -6.54 10.68 -20.69
C SER A 108 -6.20 12.15 -20.44
N LEU A 109 -4.98 12.54 -20.78
CA LEU A 109 -4.71 13.89 -21.25
C LEU A 109 -4.80 13.81 -22.78
N GLN A 110 -5.98 14.18 -23.29
CA GLN A 110 -6.21 14.27 -24.71
C GLN A 110 -5.57 15.58 -25.18
N GLU A 111 -4.44 15.45 -25.86
CA GLU A 111 -3.89 16.47 -26.73
C GLU A 111 -4.93 16.77 -27.82
N ASP A 112 -5.47 17.98 -27.82
CA ASP A 112 -6.14 18.55 -28.99
C ASP A 112 -5.23 19.62 -29.58
N ASP A 113 -4.42 19.20 -30.54
CA ASP A 113 -3.68 20.05 -31.46
C ASP A 113 -4.60 20.43 -32.62
N SER A 114 -4.98 21.71 -32.69
CA SER A 114 -5.53 22.35 -33.89
C SER A 114 -5.38 23.87 -33.80
N LEU A 115 -4.22 24.39 -34.18
CA LEU A 115 -4.05 25.82 -34.53
C LEU A 115 -4.82 26.14 -35.84
N PRO A 116 -5.28 27.39 -36.03
CA PRO A 116 -4.41 28.34 -36.71
C PRO A 116 -4.42 29.77 -36.15
N VAL A 117 -3.25 30.39 -36.25
CA VAL A 117 -2.93 31.82 -36.11
C VAL A 117 -3.86 32.68 -36.96
N ASP A 118 -4.45 33.74 -36.37
CA ASP A 118 -4.55 35.02 -37.06
C ASP A 118 -4.46 36.22 -36.10
N THR A 119 -3.85 37.27 -36.65
CA THR A 119 -3.28 38.47 -36.06
C THR A 119 -4.32 39.58 -35.94
N THR A 120 -4.43 40.26 -34.79
CA THR A 120 -4.62 41.74 -34.61
C THR A 120 -5.02 42.06 -33.17
N HIS A 121 -4.18 42.72 -32.37
CA HIS A 121 -4.15 44.19 -32.15
C HIS A 121 -5.44 44.78 -31.56
N HIS A 122 -5.51 44.91 -30.23
CA HIS A 122 -5.70 46.20 -29.53
C HIS A 122 -5.94 45.98 -28.03
N GLY A 123 -5.05 46.54 -27.22
CA GLY A 123 -5.36 46.78 -25.81
C GLY A 123 -6.35 47.94 -25.67
N TYR A 124 -7.13 47.91 -24.60
CA TYR A 124 -7.51 49.09 -23.83
C TYR A 124 -7.82 48.65 -22.40
N GLY A 125 -7.19 49.33 -21.45
CA GLY A 125 -7.52 49.26 -20.03
C GLY A 125 -8.92 49.82 -19.78
N HIS A 126 -9.55 49.31 -18.73
CA HIS A 126 -10.83 49.77 -18.24
C HIS A 126 -10.73 49.90 -16.73
N ASP A 127 -10.54 51.13 -16.26
CA ASP A 127 -10.83 51.54 -14.89
C ASP A 127 -11.46 52.94 -15.01
N ASP A 128 -12.76 53.01 -14.73
CA ASP A 128 -13.48 54.20 -14.24
C ASP A 128 -14.14 53.81 -12.91
#